data_AF-A0A3M0S0J4-F1
#
_entry.id   AF-A0A3M0S0J4-F1
#
_cell.length_a   1.000
_cell.length_b   1.000
_cell.length_c   1.000
_cell.angle_alpha   90.00
_cell.angle_beta   90.00
_cell.angle_gamma   90.00
#
_symmetry.space_group_name_H-M   'P 1'
#
loop_
_entity.id
_entity.type
_entity.pdbx_description
1 polymer ?
#
loop_
_entity_poly.entity_id
_entity_poly.type
_entity_poly.pdbx_seq_one_letter_code
_entity_poly.pdbx_strand_id
1 'polypeptide(L)'
;MSKKIISNNKNKNVKIIEKNKKNDVNIYFNLIEREKEQAFFVSNSIKEIINKGKYKYSHIAVFYRTNLESRSIIDAFLKYNIKFKLLDGQYNFYEHFICKDLIAYLKLAVNMCDKNSFMRIINKPFRYIGKVNIKKVIDNRIRENCFDILRQVGDLPIFQIKTITVLKKNNRK
;
A
#
# COMPACT_ATOMS: atom_id res chain seq x y z
N MET A 1 6.32 0.26 36.59
CA MET A 1 5.00 0.17 35.92
C MET A 1 4.75 -1.21 35.29
N SER A 2 5.63 -1.72 34.43
CA SER A 2 5.46 -3.03 33.76
C SER A 2 5.15 -4.21 34.68
N LYS A 3 5.88 -4.35 35.82
CA LYS A 3 5.60 -5.38 36.85
C LYS A 3 4.17 -5.36 37.38
N LYS A 4 3.58 -4.17 37.54
CA LYS A 4 2.22 -3.97 38.07
C LYS A 4 1.15 -4.29 37.04
N ILE A 5 1.46 -4.12 35.74
CA ILE A 5 0.54 -4.51 34.66
C ILE A 5 0.54 -6.03 34.52
N ILE A 6 1.73 -6.67 34.52
CA ILE A 6 1.83 -8.12 34.32
C ILE A 6 1.38 -8.94 35.53
N SER A 7 1.31 -8.36 36.73
CA SER A 7 0.78 -9.05 37.92
C SER A 7 -0.72 -9.36 37.81
N ASN A 8 -1.46 -8.69 36.92
CA ASN A 8 -2.88 -8.93 36.72
C ASN A 8 -3.17 -10.21 35.89
N ASN A 9 -2.15 -10.85 35.31
CA ASN A 9 -2.31 -12.07 34.52
C ASN A 9 -2.43 -13.30 35.43
N LYS A 10 -3.53 -14.04 35.32
CA LYS A 10 -3.86 -15.18 36.20
C LYS A 10 -2.88 -16.36 36.08
N ASN A 11 -2.51 -16.75 34.87
CA ASN A 11 -1.63 -17.90 34.60
C ASN A 11 -0.20 -17.42 34.27
N LYS A 12 0.48 -16.82 35.25
CA LYS A 12 1.85 -16.31 35.06
C LYS A 12 2.86 -17.07 35.90
N ASN A 13 3.97 -17.48 35.29
CA ASN A 13 5.15 -17.92 36.02
C ASN A 13 5.77 -16.74 36.80
N VAL A 14 6.10 -16.97 38.07
CA VAL A 14 6.74 -15.97 38.91
C VAL A 14 8.18 -15.76 38.41
N LYS A 15 8.50 -14.52 38.03
CA LYS A 15 9.83 -14.10 37.59
C LYS A 15 10.21 -12.83 38.35
N ILE A 16 11.45 -12.80 38.86
CA ILE A 16 12.03 -11.62 39.49
C ILE A 16 12.72 -10.83 38.38
N ILE A 17 12.35 -9.55 38.24
CA ILE A 17 12.90 -8.63 37.23
C ILE A 17 13.43 -7.42 37.98
N GLU A 18 14.69 -7.04 37.83
CA GLU A 18 15.23 -5.86 38.54
C GLU A 18 15.70 -4.81 37.54
N LYS A 19 15.54 -3.53 37.91
CA LYS A 19 16.02 -2.43 37.07
C LYS A 19 17.52 -2.30 37.27
N ASN A 20 18.29 -2.38 36.20
CA ASN A 20 19.74 -2.14 36.26
C ASN A 20 20.11 -0.64 36.21
N LYS A 21 19.22 0.20 35.67
CA LYS A 21 19.44 1.65 35.56
C LYS A 21 18.74 2.40 36.70
N LYS A 22 19.44 3.39 37.26
CA LYS A 22 18.94 4.26 38.34
C LYS A 22 18.00 5.36 37.87
N ASN A 23 18.12 5.79 36.61
CA ASN A 23 17.31 6.90 36.10
C ASN A 23 15.86 6.45 35.88
N ASP A 24 14.94 7.12 36.57
CA ASP A 24 13.53 7.03 36.26
C ASP A 24 13.23 7.95 35.07
N VAL A 25 12.45 7.43 34.13
CA VAL A 25 12.00 8.16 32.94
C VAL A 25 10.51 8.41 33.11
N ASN A 26 10.08 9.66 32.87
CA ASN A 26 8.67 10.00 32.88
C ASN A 26 7.96 9.29 31.73
N ILE A 27 6.88 8.59 32.07
CA ILE A 27 5.98 7.97 31.10
C ILE A 27 4.81 8.93 30.91
N TYR A 28 4.60 9.37 29.68
CA TYR A 28 3.49 10.24 29.33
C TYR A 28 2.32 9.41 28.78
N PHE A 29 1.12 9.74 29.22
CA PHE A 29 -0.11 9.15 28.71
C PHE A 29 -1.05 10.26 28.25
N ASN A 30 -1.37 10.26 26.96
CA ASN A 30 -2.28 11.22 26.35
C ASN A 30 -3.44 10.47 25.70
N LEU A 31 -4.66 10.88 26.02
CA LEU A 31 -5.87 10.38 25.38
C LEU A 31 -6.21 11.29 24.19
N ILE A 32 -6.26 10.71 22.99
CA ILE A 32 -6.63 11.40 21.76
C ILE A 32 -7.65 10.52 21.05
N GLU A 33 -8.84 11.06 20.81
CA GLU A 33 -9.97 10.26 20.30
C GLU A 33 -9.89 10.01 18.79
N ARG A 34 -9.34 10.96 18.02
CA ARG A 34 -9.25 10.84 16.56
C ARG A 34 -7.87 10.33 16.14
N GLU A 35 -7.85 9.27 15.33
CA GLU A 35 -6.62 8.66 14.81
C GLU A 35 -5.70 9.67 14.08
N LYS A 36 -6.28 10.60 13.30
CA LYS A 36 -5.51 11.62 12.59
C LYS A 36 -4.80 12.59 13.54
N GLU A 37 -5.47 12.97 14.62
CA GLU A 37 -4.86 13.84 15.64
C GLU A 37 -3.79 13.09 16.42
N GLN A 38 -4.02 11.82 16.71
CA GLN A 38 -3.02 10.97 17.36
C GLN A 38 -1.76 10.85 16.49
N ALA A 39 -1.92 10.58 15.19
CA ALA A 39 -0.81 10.53 14.25
C ALA A 39 -0.06 11.87 14.12
N PHE A 40 -0.78 12.99 14.12
CA PHE A 40 -0.19 14.34 14.12
C PHE A 40 0.59 14.59 15.41
N PHE A 41 0.01 14.27 16.56
CA PHE A 41 0.63 14.42 17.87
C PHE A 41 1.93 13.61 17.97
N VAL A 42 1.91 12.35 17.55
CA VAL A 42 3.10 11.49 17.51
C VAL A 42 4.16 12.07 16.57
N SER A 43 3.77 12.51 15.36
CA SER A 43 4.69 13.11 14.38
C SER A 43 5.38 14.36 14.91
N ASN A 44 4.64 15.25 15.58
CA ASN A 44 5.19 16.46 16.19
C ASN A 44 6.11 16.12 17.37
N SER A 45 5.70 15.19 18.23
CA SER A 45 6.51 14.74 19.36
C SER A 45 7.86 14.20 18.90
N ILE A 46 7.86 13.39 17.82
CA ILE A 46 9.10 12.90 17.19
C ILE A 46 9.94 14.07 16.69
N LYS A 47 9.37 15.03 15.95
CA LYS A 47 10.11 16.19 15.46
C LYS A 47 10.73 17.01 16.58
N GLU A 48 10.00 17.27 17.66
CA GLU A 48 10.52 17.99 18.82
C GLU A 48 11.70 17.26 19.46
N ILE A 49 11.61 15.94 19.61
CA ILE A 49 12.69 15.11 20.17
C ILE A 49 13.94 15.16 19.28
N ILE A 50 13.77 15.13 17.96
CA ILE A 50 14.88 15.22 16.99
C ILE A 50 15.48 16.63 16.96
N ASN A 51 14.65 17.68 16.98
CA ASN A 51 15.09 19.08 16.98
C ASN A 51 15.89 19.44 18.24
N LYS A 52 15.63 18.79 19.37
CA LYS A 52 16.45 18.91 20.59
C LYS A 52 17.85 18.30 20.44
N GLY A 53 18.17 17.65 19.31
CA GLY A 53 19.51 17.18 18.94
C GLY A 53 20.02 15.94 19.67
N LYS A 54 19.33 15.48 20.71
CA LYS A 54 19.78 14.35 21.56
C LYS A 54 19.55 12.97 20.93
N TYR A 55 18.58 12.84 20.02
CA TYR A 55 18.20 11.57 19.43
C TYR A 55 18.12 11.66 17.90
N LYS A 56 18.30 10.52 17.23
CA LYS A 56 18.08 10.34 15.78
C LYS A 56 16.81 9.52 15.55
N TYR A 57 16.22 9.60 14.35
CA TYR A 57 15.02 8.82 13.99
C TYR A 57 15.16 7.32 14.27
N SER A 58 16.37 6.76 14.10
CA SER A 58 16.67 5.35 14.38
C SER A 58 16.53 4.93 15.84
N HIS A 59 16.48 5.87 16.79
CA HIS A 59 16.32 5.60 18.22
C HIS A 59 14.85 5.60 18.66
N ILE A 60 13.93 5.90 17.75
CA ILE A 60 12.50 6.02 18.04
C ILE A 60 11.77 4.87 17.37
N ALA A 61 10.97 4.15 18.15
CA ALA A 61 10.07 3.11 17.66
C ALA A 61 8.63 3.46 18.02
N VAL A 62 7.72 3.21 17.09
CA VAL A 62 6.28 3.37 17.29
C VAL A 62 5.65 1.98 17.19
N PHE A 63 4.96 1.58 18.25
CA PHE A 63 4.22 0.31 18.31
C PHE A 63 2.73 0.61 18.21
N TYR A 64 2.03 -0.23 17.46
CA TYR A 64 0.58 -0.20 17.28
C TYR A 64 0.01 -1.62 17.44
N ARG A 65 -1.31 -1.74 17.59
CA ARG A 65 -1.96 -3.02 17.86
C ARG A 65 -2.39 -3.74 16.57
N THR A 66 -2.82 -2.98 15.57
CA THR A 66 -3.30 -3.51 14.29
C THR A 66 -2.71 -2.78 13.08
N ASN A 67 -2.61 -3.46 11.93
CA ASN A 67 -2.03 -2.88 10.71
C ASN A 67 -2.85 -1.69 10.19
N LEU A 68 -4.15 -1.61 10.48
CA LEU A 68 -5.02 -0.50 10.08
C LEU A 68 -4.60 0.81 10.77
N GLU A 69 -4.26 0.76 12.06
CA GLU A 69 -3.79 1.92 12.83
C GLU A 69 -2.50 2.50 12.26
N SER A 70 -1.65 1.68 11.64
CA SER A 70 -0.39 2.14 11.06
C SER A 70 -0.58 3.16 9.91
N ARG A 71 -1.71 3.10 9.20
CA ARG A 71 -1.94 3.91 8.00
C ARG A 71 -1.97 5.40 8.29
N SER A 72 -2.69 5.83 9.34
CA SER A 72 -2.79 7.23 9.73
C SER A 72 -1.42 7.80 10.15
N ILE A 73 -0.61 6.98 10.82
CA ILE A 73 0.76 7.32 11.24
C ILE A 73 1.69 7.44 10.03
N ILE A 74 1.61 6.49 9.09
CA ILE A 74 2.40 6.52 7.84
C ILE A 74 2.07 7.77 7.02
N ASP A 75 0.79 8.07 6.83
CA ASP A 75 0.34 9.24 6.08
C ASP A 75 0.86 10.54 6.73
N ALA A 76 0.84 10.63 8.07
CA ALA A 76 1.42 11.75 8.79
C ALA A 76 2.94 11.83 8.61
N PHE A 77 3.66 10.71 8.72
CA PHE A 77 5.12 10.69 8.54
C PHE A 77 5.53 11.11 7.13
N LEU A 78 4.80 10.67 6.10
CA LEU A 78 4.99 11.11 4.72
C LEU A 78 4.73 12.62 4.58
N LYS A 79 3.60 13.11 5.10
CA LYS A 79 3.23 14.53 5.04
C LYS A 79 4.26 15.44 5.72
N TYR A 80 4.86 14.98 6.81
CA TYR A 80 5.83 15.73 7.60
C TYR A 80 7.29 15.46 7.25
N ASN A 81 7.57 14.68 6.19
CA ASN A 81 8.90 14.27 5.74
C ASN A 81 9.74 13.61 6.86
N ILE A 82 9.08 12.80 7.71
CA ILE A 82 9.73 12.01 8.75
C ILE A 82 10.26 10.72 8.13
N LYS A 83 11.56 10.44 8.31
CA LYS A 83 12.16 9.19 7.83
C LYS A 83 11.78 8.05 8.76
N PHE A 84 11.12 7.01 8.22
CA PHE A 84 10.74 5.82 8.97
C PHE A 84 11.01 4.55 8.17
N LYS A 85 11.08 3.42 8.87
CA LYS A 85 11.09 2.08 8.27
C LYS A 85 9.94 1.29 8.87
N LEU A 86 9.04 0.81 8.03
CA LEU A 86 7.98 -0.10 8.45
C LEU A 86 8.56 -1.51 8.57
N LEU A 87 8.40 -2.14 9.74
CA LEU A 87 8.87 -3.50 10.01
C LEU A 87 7.76 -4.55 9.84
N ASP A 88 6.50 -4.12 9.72
CA ASP A 88 5.42 -5.04 9.39
C ASP A 88 5.61 -5.60 7.97
N GLY A 89 5.61 -6.92 7.88
CA GLY A 89 5.82 -7.64 6.63
C GLY A 89 4.73 -7.36 5.60
N GLN A 90 5.17 -6.94 4.41
CA GLN A 90 4.59 -7.23 3.10
C GLN A 90 3.09 -6.96 2.81
N TYR A 91 2.35 -6.20 3.61
CA TYR A 91 1.11 -5.60 3.07
C TYR A 91 1.40 -4.21 2.50
N ASN A 92 2.27 -4.17 1.48
CA ASN A 92 2.31 -3.03 0.59
C ASN A 92 0.95 -3.01 -0.12
N PHE A 93 0.05 -2.13 0.31
CA PHE A 93 -1.30 -2.02 -0.26
C PHE A 93 -1.27 -1.92 -1.79
N TYR A 94 -0.23 -1.28 -2.35
CA TYR A 94 0.00 -1.17 -3.79
C TYR A 94 0.44 -2.47 -4.48
N GLU A 95 0.90 -3.47 -3.73
CA GLU A 95 1.23 -4.78 -4.27
C GLU A 95 0.03 -5.71 -4.39
N HIS A 96 -1.08 -5.39 -3.71
CA HIS A 96 -2.30 -6.16 -3.75
C HIS A 96 -2.83 -6.28 -5.19
N PHE A 97 -3.28 -7.48 -5.57
CA PHE A 97 -3.67 -7.77 -6.95
C PHE A 97 -4.79 -6.85 -7.45
N ILE A 98 -5.77 -6.53 -6.59
CA ILE A 98 -6.87 -5.60 -6.90
C ILE A 98 -6.35 -4.20 -7.15
N CYS A 99 -5.51 -3.65 -6.25
CA CYS A 99 -4.96 -2.30 -6.39
C CYS A 99 -4.16 -2.18 -7.67
N LYS A 100 -3.29 -3.16 -7.91
CA LYS A 100 -2.54 -3.22 -9.14
C LYS A 100 -3.49 -3.30 -10.35
N ASP A 101 -4.54 -4.13 -10.33
CA ASP A 101 -5.46 -4.30 -11.49
C ASP A 101 -6.20 -2.98 -11.79
N LEU A 102 -6.64 -2.26 -10.74
CA LEU A 102 -7.24 -0.93 -10.86
C LEU A 102 -6.26 0.09 -11.46
N ILE A 103 -5.01 0.10 -10.99
CA ILE A 103 -3.96 0.97 -11.56
C ILE A 103 -3.73 0.66 -13.04
N ALA A 104 -3.75 -0.61 -13.43
CA ALA A 104 -3.63 -0.99 -14.84
C ALA A 104 -4.83 -0.49 -15.68
N TYR A 105 -6.05 -0.52 -15.14
CA TYR A 105 -7.21 0.12 -15.78
C TYR A 105 -7.02 1.62 -15.99
N LEU A 106 -6.62 2.34 -14.94
CA LEU A 106 -6.40 3.79 -15.00
C LEU A 106 -5.28 4.14 -15.98
N LYS A 107 -4.15 3.42 -15.94
CA LYS A 107 -3.04 3.60 -16.88
C LYS A 107 -3.47 3.41 -18.32
N LEU A 108 -4.32 2.42 -18.58
CA LEU A 108 -4.77 2.11 -19.94
C LEU A 108 -5.81 3.10 -20.47
N ALA A 109 -6.62 3.70 -19.59
CA ALA A 109 -7.52 4.79 -19.95
C ALA A 109 -6.72 6.02 -20.41
N VAL A 110 -5.63 6.36 -19.71
CA VAL A 110 -4.76 7.49 -20.07
C VAL A 110 -3.87 7.16 -21.27
N ASN A 111 -3.29 5.96 -21.32
CA ASN A 111 -2.38 5.52 -22.36
C ASN A 111 -2.77 4.13 -22.89
N MET A 112 -3.51 4.12 -24.01
CA MET A 112 -3.95 2.90 -24.67
C MET A 112 -2.83 2.11 -25.37
N CYS A 113 -1.60 2.63 -25.39
CA CYS A 113 -0.43 1.95 -25.93
C CYS A 113 0.33 1.13 -24.87
N ASP A 114 -0.11 1.14 -23.60
CA ASP A 114 0.53 0.37 -22.52
C ASP A 114 0.15 -1.12 -22.56
N LYS A 115 1.01 -1.91 -23.19
CA LYS A 115 0.85 -3.36 -23.34
C LYS A 115 0.87 -4.13 -22.03
N ASN A 116 1.64 -3.68 -21.03
CA ASN A 116 1.75 -4.37 -19.74
C ASN A 116 0.44 -4.24 -18.96
N SER A 117 -0.12 -3.02 -18.93
CA SER A 117 -1.43 -2.79 -18.36
C SER A 117 -2.51 -3.55 -19.15
N PHE A 118 -2.45 -3.53 -20.49
CA PHE A 118 -3.39 -4.25 -21.36
C PHE A 118 -3.44 -5.74 -21.06
N MET A 119 -2.30 -6.44 -21.10
CA MET A 119 -2.20 -7.88 -20.83
C MET A 119 -2.84 -8.27 -19.49
N ARG A 120 -2.70 -7.39 -18.51
CA ARG A 120 -3.16 -7.63 -17.16
C ARG A 120 -4.67 -7.53 -17.00
N ILE A 121 -5.30 -6.55 -17.65
CA ILE A 121 -6.73 -6.25 -17.46
C ILE A 121 -7.63 -6.82 -18.56
N ILE A 122 -7.09 -7.24 -19.70
CA ILE A 122 -7.86 -7.65 -20.89
C ILE A 122 -8.83 -8.82 -20.63
N ASN A 123 -8.54 -9.69 -19.66
CA ASN A 123 -9.43 -10.78 -19.24
C ASN A 123 -9.92 -10.65 -17.79
N LYS A 124 -9.99 -9.43 -17.24
CA LYS A 124 -10.51 -9.19 -15.88
C LYS A 124 -11.53 -8.04 -15.88
N PRO A 125 -12.84 -8.26 -16.09
CA PRO A 125 -13.54 -9.55 -16.11
C PRO A 125 -13.23 -10.39 -17.35
N PHE A 126 -13.52 -11.69 -17.30
CA PHE A 126 -13.17 -12.64 -18.36
C PHE A 126 -13.83 -12.27 -19.69
N ARG A 127 -13.03 -12.10 -20.75
CA ARG A 127 -13.51 -11.71 -22.09
C ARG A 127 -13.20 -12.77 -23.16
N TYR A 128 -12.77 -13.95 -22.74
CA TYR A 128 -12.45 -15.08 -23.63
C TYR A 128 -11.37 -14.77 -24.67
N ILE A 129 -10.47 -13.81 -24.39
CA ILE A 129 -9.38 -13.46 -25.32
C ILE A 129 -8.23 -14.44 -25.11
N GLY A 130 -7.90 -15.20 -26.16
CA GLY A 130 -6.87 -16.24 -26.12
C GLY A 130 -5.46 -15.71 -25.86
N LYS A 131 -4.64 -16.50 -25.14
CA LYS A 131 -3.26 -16.14 -24.81
C LYS A 131 -2.38 -15.88 -26.04
N VAL A 132 -2.65 -16.56 -27.16
CA VAL A 132 -1.93 -16.37 -28.43
C VAL A 132 -2.15 -14.96 -28.97
N ASN A 133 -3.40 -14.50 -29.01
CA ASN A 133 -3.73 -13.15 -29.49
C ASN A 133 -3.14 -12.07 -28.57
N ILE A 134 -3.15 -12.30 -27.26
CA ILE A 134 -2.52 -11.38 -26.30
C ILE A 134 -1.01 -11.28 -26.53
N LYS A 135 -0.32 -12.41 -26.75
CA LYS A 135 1.11 -12.42 -27.05
C LYS A 135 1.43 -11.63 -28.32
N LYS A 136 0.65 -11.83 -29.40
CA LYS A 136 0.84 -11.09 -30.65
C LYS A 136 0.75 -9.56 -30.46
N VAL A 137 -0.13 -9.08 -29.58
CA VAL A 137 -0.22 -7.64 -29.23
C VAL A 137 1.03 -7.17 -28.47
N ILE A 138 1.55 -7.98 -27.55
CA ILE A 138 2.75 -7.64 -26.76
C ILE A 138 3.99 -7.57 -27.66
N ASP A 139 4.14 -8.56 -28.54
CA ASP A 139 5.31 -8.72 -29.42
C ASP A 139 5.34 -7.70 -30.58
N ASN A 140 4.20 -7.09 -30.91
CA ASN A 140 4.11 -6.10 -31.99
C ASN A 140 4.95 -4.86 -31.67
N ARG A 141 6.02 -4.58 -32.43
CA ARG A 141 6.94 -3.46 -32.13
C ARG A 141 6.34 -2.07 -32.33
N ILE A 142 5.19 -1.96 -32.98
CA ILE A 142 4.54 -0.69 -33.28
C ILE A 142 3.88 -0.12 -32.02
N ARG A 143 4.10 1.17 -31.75
CA ARG A 143 3.46 1.90 -30.66
C ARG A 143 2.08 2.40 -31.10
N GLU A 144 1.16 1.47 -31.19
CA GLU A 144 -0.24 1.73 -31.51
C GLU A 144 -1.17 1.33 -30.37
N ASN A 145 -2.44 1.69 -30.51
CA ASN A 145 -3.47 1.33 -29.55
C ASN A 145 -3.59 -0.20 -29.47
N CYS A 146 -3.42 -0.76 -28.27
CA CYS A 146 -3.44 -2.22 -28.06
C CYS A 146 -4.76 -2.86 -28.53
N PHE A 147 -5.88 -2.14 -28.46
CA PHE A 147 -7.18 -2.62 -28.93
C PHE A 147 -7.26 -2.71 -30.46
N ASP A 148 -6.60 -1.78 -31.17
CA ASP A 148 -6.60 -1.76 -32.63
C ASP A 148 -5.68 -2.86 -33.18
N ILE A 149 -4.52 -3.05 -32.56
CA ILE A 149 -3.64 -4.19 -32.86
C ILE A 149 -4.37 -5.51 -32.64
N LEU A 150 -5.07 -5.66 -31.50
CA LEU A 150 -5.80 -6.88 -31.20
C LEU A 150 -6.88 -7.18 -32.26
N ARG A 151 -7.51 -6.15 -32.83
CA ARG A 151 -8.53 -6.29 -33.88
C ARG A 151 -7.93 -6.68 -35.24
N GLN A 152 -6.75 -6.18 -35.57
CA GLN A 152 -6.07 -6.49 -36.84
C GLN A 152 -5.43 -7.88 -36.82
N VAL A 153 -4.95 -8.33 -35.65
CA VAL A 153 -4.06 -9.48 -35.52
C VAL A 153 -4.75 -10.75 -35.01
N GLY A 154 -5.94 -10.61 -34.42
CA GLY A 154 -6.73 -11.73 -33.92
C GLY A 154 -7.88 -12.07 -34.86
N ASP A 155 -7.99 -13.34 -35.26
CA ASP A 155 -9.23 -13.94 -35.76
C ASP A 155 -10.24 -14.01 -34.61
N LEU A 156 -10.76 -12.84 -34.23
CA LEU A 156 -11.69 -12.71 -33.12
C LEU A 156 -13.11 -12.95 -33.63
N PRO A 157 -13.89 -13.84 -33.00
CA PRO A 157 -15.30 -13.97 -33.33
C PRO A 157 -16.05 -12.66 -33.07
N ILE A 158 -17.11 -12.42 -33.84
CA ILE A 158 -17.86 -11.15 -33.93
C ILE A 158 -18.32 -10.63 -32.56
N PHE A 159 -18.66 -11.53 -31.61
CA PHE A 159 -19.06 -11.17 -30.25
C PHE A 159 -17.92 -10.54 -29.42
N GLN A 160 -16.67 -10.93 -29.66
CA GLN A 160 -15.50 -10.37 -28.97
C GLN A 160 -15.17 -8.98 -29.52
N ILE A 161 -15.31 -8.79 -30.84
CA ILE A 161 -15.09 -7.49 -31.50
C ILE A 161 -16.06 -6.43 -30.97
N LYS A 162 -17.35 -6.78 -30.79
CA LYS A 162 -18.35 -5.88 -30.19
C LYS A 162 -17.95 -5.46 -28.77
N THR A 163 -17.56 -6.41 -27.93
CA THR A 163 -17.13 -6.17 -26.54
C THR A 163 -15.90 -5.25 -26.48
N ILE A 164 -14.89 -5.49 -27.34
CA ILE A 164 -13.67 -4.66 -27.41
C ILE A 164 -13.98 -3.24 -27.87
N THR A 165 -14.88 -3.08 -28.84
CA THR A 165 -15.28 -1.76 -29.36
C THR A 165 -15.98 -0.92 -28.27
N VAL A 166 -16.83 -1.54 -27.46
CA VAL A 166 -17.46 -0.89 -26.30
C VAL A 166 -16.42 -0.46 -25.27
N LEU A 167 -15.42 -1.31 -24.98
CA LEU A 167 -14.36 -0.98 -24.02
C LEU A 167 -13.49 0.17 -24.49
N LYS A 168 -13.13 0.21 -25.77
CA LYS A 168 -12.40 1.35 -26.36
C LYS A 168 -13.19 2.64 -26.21
N LYS A 169 -14.52 2.60 -26.40
CA LYS A 169 -15.40 3.77 -26.26
C LYS A 169 -15.52 4.23 -24.80
N ASN A 170 -15.60 3.30 -23.85
CA ASN A 170 -15.70 3.61 -22.43
C ASN A 170 -14.39 4.19 -21.86
N ASN A 171 -13.23 3.76 -22.36
CA ASN A 171 -11.93 4.27 -21.94
C ASN A 171 -11.56 5.64 -22.56
N ARG A 172 -12.40 6.20 -23.44
CA ARG A 172 -12.21 7.52 -24.07
C ARG A 172 -12.97 8.66 -23.38
N LYS A 173 -13.92 8.34 -22.50
CA LYS A 173 -14.64 9.31 -21.67
C LYS A 173 -13.92 9.45 -20.33
#